data_AF-A0A923LKS9-F1
#
_entry.id   AF-A0A923LKS9-F1
#
_cell.length_a   1.000
_cell.length_b   1.000
_cell.length_c   1.000
_cell.angle_alpha   90.00
_cell.angle_beta   90.00
_cell.angle_gamma   90.00
#
_symmetry.space_group_name_H-M   'P 1'
#
loop_
_entity.id
_entity.type
_entity.pdbx_description
1 polymer ?
#
loop_
_entity_poly.entity_id
_entity_poly.type
_entity_poly.pdbx_seq_one_letter_code
_entity_poly.pdbx_strand_id
1 'polypeptide(L)' 'MCTLSDAILEQGLEQGLERGIATVILRMLQNGKAPEEIAELTGYDIAYIRQIHHQNTIEAK' A
#
# COMPACT_ATOMS: atom_id res chain seq x y z
N MET A 1 -31.63 -10.04 0.89
CA MET A 1 -31.20 -9.50 -0.41
C MET A 1 -30.23 -8.37 -0.10
N CYS A 2 -28.92 -8.66 -0.07
CA CYS A 2 -27.93 -7.61 0.08
C CYS A 2 -27.85 -6.86 -1.24
N THR A 3 -28.09 -5.56 -1.20
CA THR A 3 -28.08 -4.67 -2.36
C THR A 3 -26.65 -4.51 -2.85
N LEU A 4 -26.47 -4.58 -4.17
CA LEU A 4 -25.19 -4.39 -4.88
C LEU A 4 -24.36 -3.17 -4.40
N SER A 5 -24.99 -2.21 -3.73
CA SER A 5 -24.37 -1.01 -3.16
C SER A 5 -23.36 -1.27 -2.03
N ASP A 6 -23.58 -2.25 -1.15
CA ASP A 6 -22.67 -2.49 -0.01
C ASP A 6 -21.33 -3.08 -0.48
N ALA A 7 -21.39 -4.00 -1.45
CA ALA A 7 -20.20 -4.62 -2.05
C ALA A 7 -19.33 -3.61 -2.82
N ILE A 8 -19.96 -2.63 -3.50
CA ILE A 8 -19.22 -1.56 -4.18
C ILE A 8 -18.54 -0.64 -3.17
N LEU A 9 -19.20 -0.34 -2.05
CA LEU A 9 -18.65 0.53 -1.01
C LEU A 9 -17.48 -0.15 -0.28
N GLU A 10 -17.61 -1.42 0.06
CA GLU A 10 -16.54 -2.22 0.68
C GLU A 10 -15.32 -2.34 -0.24
N GLN A 11 -15.53 -2.66 -1.53
CA GLN A 11 -14.43 -2.69 -2.51
C GLN A 11 -13.80 -1.31 -2.72
N GLY A 12 -14.59 -0.24 -2.73
CA GLY A 12 -14.08 1.13 -2.86
C GLY A 12 -13.25 1.56 -1.66
N LEU A 13 -13.67 1.16 -0.44
CA LEU A 13 -12.97 1.45 0.79
C LEU A 13 -11.65 0.66 0.90
N GLU A 14 -11.66 -0.64 0.58
CA GLU A 14 -10.46 -1.48 0.56
C GLU A 14 -9.43 -0.95 -0.45
N GLN A 15 -9.85 -0.66 -1.68
CA GLN A 15 -8.94 -0.12 -2.70
C GLN A 15 -8.40 1.27 -2.33
N GLY A 16 -9.22 2.12 -1.68
CA GLY A 16 -8.79 3.43 -1.20
C GLY A 16 -7.77 3.34 -0.07
N LEU A 17 -7.99 2.43 0.88
CA LEU A 17 -7.11 2.18 2.01
C LEU A 17 -5.77 1.58 1.55
N GLU A 18 -5.79 0.55 0.69
CA GLU A 18 -4.58 -0.05 0.12
C GLU A 18 -3.72 0.97 -0.64
N ARG A 19 -4.33 1.82 -1.48
CA ARG A 19 -3.61 2.88 -2.20
C ARG A 19 -3.01 3.92 -1.26
N GLY A 20 -3.71 4.25 -0.18
CA GLY A 20 -3.21 5.18 0.84
C GLY A 20 -1.97 4.64 1.55
N ILE A 21 -2.02 3.38 2.00
CA ILE A 21 -0.90 2.70 2.65
C ILE A 21 0.30 2.56 1.72
N ALA A 22 0.07 2.13 0.48
CA ALA A 22 1.14 2.00 -0.51
C ALA A 22 1.86 3.34 -0.74
N THR A 23 1.11 4.45 -0.80
CA THR A 23 1.67 5.80 -0.96
C THR A 23 2.54 6.21 0.24
N VAL A 24 2.10 5.90 1.46
CA VAL A 24 2.87 6.20 2.69
C VAL A 24 4.18 5.40 2.72
N ILE A 25 4.10 4.09 2.46
CA ILE A 25 5.26 3.20 2.40
C ILE A 25 6.25 3.70 1.33
N LEU A 26 5.74 4.07 0.15
CA LEU A 26 6.56 4.62 -0.93
C LEU A 26 7.33 5.86 -0.51
N ARG A 27 6.65 6.80 0.15
CA ARG A 27 7.27 8.04 0.61
C ARG A 27 8.33 7.79 1.69
N MET A 28 8.11 6.80 2.56
CA MET A 28 9.11 6.38 3.53
C MET A 28 10.35 5.80 2.86
N LEU A 29 10.18 4.95 1.84
CA LEU A 29 11.28 4.42 1.03
C LEU A 29 12.05 5.54 0.30
N GLN A 30 11.34 6.50 -0.31
CA GLN A 30 11.94 7.67 -0.97
C GLN A 30 12.71 8.57 0.00
N ASN A 31 12.29 8.64 1.26
CA ASN A 31 13.00 9.34 2.32
C ASN A 31 14.22 8.56 2.86
N GLY A 32 14.55 7.41 2.28
CA GLY A 32 15.73 6.61 2.63
C GLY A 32 15.52 5.66 3.82
N LYS A 33 14.27 5.43 4.26
CA LYS A 33 14.01 4.41 5.28
C LYS A 33 14.17 3.01 4.70
N ALA A 34 14.78 2.12 5.48
CA ALA A 34 14.92 0.72 5.11
C ALA A 34 13.55 0.01 5.16
N PRO A 35 13.29 -0.95 4.25
CA PRO A 35 12.06 -1.76 4.27
C PRO A 35 11.80 -2.44 5.62
N GLU A 36 12.85 -2.86 6.31
CA GLU A 36 12.81 -3.49 7.64
C GLU A 36 12.29 -2.50 8.70
N GLU A 37 12.78 -1.26 8.68
CA GLU A 37 12.36 -0.21 9.61
C GLU A 37 10.91 0.22 9.34
N ILE A 38 10.50 0.25 8.08
CA ILE A 38 9.10 0.53 7.70
C ILE A 38 8.19 -0.58 8.21
N ALA A 39 8.57 -1.85 8.07
CA ALA A 39 7.80 -2.98 8.58
C ALA A 39 7.60 -2.88 10.11
N GLU A 40 8.66 -2.51 10.83
CA GLU A 40 8.60 -2.32 12.29
C GLU A 40 7.69 -1.15 12.69
N LEU A 41 7.79 -0.01 11.99
CA LEU A 41 7.00 1.19 12.30
C LEU A 41 5.53 1.08 11.93
N THR A 42 5.22 0.31 10.89
CA THR A 42 3.88 0.27 10.29
C THR A 42 3.13 -1.04 10.54
N GLY A 43 3.83 -2.10 10.94
CA GLY A 43 3.29 -3.45 11.15
C GLY A 43 2.97 -4.20 9.86
N TYR A 44 3.30 -3.64 8.68
CA TYR A 44 3.07 -4.31 7.40
C TYR A 44 4.16 -5.34 7.08
N ASP A 45 3.76 -6.34 6.31
CA ASP A 45 4.66 -7.39 5.86
C ASP A 45 5.80 -6.82 5.00
N ILE A 46 7.03 -7.24 5.31
CA ILE A 46 8.22 -6.77 4.61
C ILE A 46 8.23 -7.17 3.12
N ALA A 47 7.61 -8.29 2.76
CA ALA A 47 7.45 -8.71 1.37
C ALA A 47 6.52 -7.75 0.62
N TYR A 48 5.45 -7.27 1.26
CA TYR A 48 4.56 -6.25 0.68
C TYR A 48 5.29 -4.93 0.44
N ILE A 49 6.10 -4.49 1.41
CA ILE A 49 6.93 -3.28 1.30
C ILE A 49 7.96 -3.41 0.17
N ARG A 50 8.62 -4.58 0.06
CA ARG A 50 9.58 -4.89 -1.01
C ARG A 50 8.91 -4.94 -2.39
N GLN A 51 7.68 -5.43 -2.47
CA GLN A 51 6.89 -5.44 -3.69
C GLN A 51 6.56 -4.01 -4.15
N ILE A 52 6.17 -3.13 -3.23
CA ILE A 52 5.94 -1.71 -3.53
C ILE A 52 7.22 -1.04 -4.06
N HIS A 53 8.37 -1.31 -3.44
CA HIS A 53 9.67 -0.79 -3.90
C HIS A 53 9.99 -1.24 -5.34
N HIS A 54 9.68 -2.49 -5.70
CA HIS A 54 9.89 -3.02 -7.04
C HIS A 54 8.88 -2.46 -8.06
N GLN A 55 7.61 -2.28 -7.67
CA GLN A 55 6.56 -1.80 -8.56
C GLN A 55 6.77 -0.33 -8.96
N ASN A 56 7.34 0.49 -8.07
CA ASN A 56 7.56 1.91 -8.33
C ASN A 56 8.64 2.19 -9.40
N THR A 57 9.46 1.19 -9.75
CA THR A 57 10.45 1.33 -10.82
C THR A 57 9.82 1.30 -12.23
N ILE A 58 8.52 0.97 -12.35
CA ILE A 58 7.84 0.75 -13.64
C ILE A 58 6.93 1.93 -14.05
N GLU A 59 6.40 2.71 -13.11
CA GLU A 59 5.49 3.85 -13.40
C GLU A 59 6.20 5.19 -13.64
N ALA A 60 7.54 5.24 -13.55
CA ALA A 60 8.33 6.43 -13.86
C ALA A 60 8.74 6.54 -15.36
N LYS A 61 8.09 5.79 -16.25
CA LYS A 61 8.33 5.81 -17.71
C LYS A 61 7.17 6.43 -18.47
#